data_AF-A0A257RTM8-F1
#
_entry.id   AF-A0A257RTM8-F1
#
_cell.length_a   1.000
_cell.length_b   1.000
_cell.length_c   1.000
_cell.angle_alpha   90.00
_cell.angle_beta   90.00
_cell.angle_gamma   90.00
#
_symmetry.space_group_name_H-M   'P 1'
#
loop_
_entity.id
_entity.type
_entity.pdbx_description
1 polymer ?
#
loop_
_entity_poly.entity_id
_entity_poly.type
_entity_poly.pdbx_seq_one_letter_code
_entity_poly.pdbx_strand_id
1 'polypeptide(L)'
;MRSRIPLIALLIVAGSFAVPLAAHAAIPFFGPVVPENYNVCPASWGLLITVINNLISLLITLAIVLVAPLMIAWSGFLFVVNPVNASGKAQAKKILTNTIVGIVIALAGWLIVDAIMVVLYNPSAQSGTTVLGTWSSLIYGSTSDMCLPQAGALPNAGLNQAPVTGMTATGGALSTSISTAPGDPCNPATIVAAVPNVSITNANLLACIAQGESTCGRINPPYTLNYSWNKDAGKGKASTAAGAYQVLLSSNHTCYENAACYTAAGLPTDGSVRLDCQKAFDANGFPISGTALTNCKNAAGNVACSAAAAACLLNTQSFQAAYATDQYMLSCQSQYGG
;
A
#
# COMPACT_ATOMS: atom_id res chain seq x y z
N MET A 1 9.07 -37.35 45.98
CA MET A 1 8.81 -36.71 44.66
C MET A 1 9.40 -35.30 44.70
N ARG A 2 10.62 -35.10 44.18
CA ARG A 2 11.26 -33.76 44.12
C ARG A 2 10.67 -33.00 42.93
N SER A 3 10.03 -31.87 43.23
CA SER A 3 9.37 -30.99 42.26
C SER A 3 10.34 -30.57 41.16
N ARG A 4 10.09 -30.99 39.91
CA ARG A 4 10.82 -30.55 38.71
C ARG A 4 10.26 -29.24 38.12
N ILE A 5 9.19 -28.73 38.71
CA ILE A 5 8.49 -27.51 38.31
C ILE A 5 9.38 -26.24 38.41
N PRO A 6 10.22 -26.02 39.44
CA PRO A 6 11.03 -24.80 39.51
C PRO A 6 12.16 -24.76 38.47
N LEU A 7 12.67 -25.92 38.04
CA LEU A 7 13.77 -25.99 37.08
C LEU A 7 13.28 -25.69 35.64
N ILE A 8 12.06 -26.11 35.30
CA ILE A 8 11.44 -25.80 34.02
C ILE A 8 11.06 -24.31 33.95
N ALA A 9 10.52 -23.74 35.03
CA ALA A 9 10.21 -22.31 35.10
C ALA A 9 11.47 -21.45 34.95
N LEU A 10 12.58 -21.85 35.59
CA LEU A 10 13.85 -21.13 35.51
C LEU A 10 14.49 -21.21 34.11
N LEU A 11 14.35 -22.35 33.40
CA LEU A 11 14.79 -22.49 32.01
C LEU A 11 13.95 -21.65 31.04
N ILE A 12 12.64 -21.53 31.27
CA ILE A 12 11.76 -20.68 30.45
C ILE A 12 12.10 -19.20 30.65
N VAL A 13 12.27 -18.75 31.89
CA VAL A 13 12.61 -17.35 32.19
C VAL A 13 14.01 -16.99 31.67
N ALA A 14 15.01 -17.86 31.88
CA ALA A 14 16.36 -17.64 31.36
C ALA A 14 16.40 -17.66 29.82
N GLY A 15 15.63 -18.55 29.17
CA GLY A 15 15.46 -18.56 27.72
C GLY A 15 14.82 -17.27 27.21
N SER A 16 13.80 -16.76 27.90
CA SER A 16 13.08 -15.53 27.51
C SER A 16 13.98 -14.29 27.49
N PHE A 17 14.96 -14.22 28.39
CA PHE A 17 15.90 -13.09 28.49
C PHE A 17 17.09 -13.17 27.52
N ALA A 18 17.42 -14.36 27.01
CA ALA A 18 18.54 -14.54 26.07
C ALA A 18 18.14 -14.43 24.59
N VAL A 19 16.84 -14.58 24.27
CA VAL A 19 16.31 -14.54 22.90
C VAL A 19 16.59 -13.21 22.14
N PRO A 20 16.57 -12.01 22.76
CA PRO A 20 16.81 -10.76 22.03
C PRO A 20 18.24 -10.61 21.48
N LEU A 21 19.23 -11.30 22.07
CA LEU A 21 20.64 -11.17 21.71
C LEU A 21 21.05 -12.01 20.49
N ALA A 22 20.19 -12.94 20.07
CA ALA A 22 20.40 -13.81 18.91
C ALA A 22 19.45 -13.52 17.74
N ALA A 23 18.84 -12.32 17.70
CA ALA A 23 17.97 -11.87 16.62
C ALA A 23 18.72 -11.54 15.29
N HIS A 24 19.68 -12.39 14.92
CA HIS A 24 20.30 -12.49 13.60
C HIS A 24 20.41 -13.97 13.22
N ALA A 25 19.27 -14.64 13.05
CA ALA A 25 19.25 -15.96 12.45
C ALA A 25 17.99 -16.07 11.60
N ALA A 26 18.16 -15.96 10.29
CA ALA A 26 17.20 -16.49 9.34
C ALA A 26 17.08 -17.99 9.61
N ILE A 27 16.10 -18.39 10.42
CA ILE A 27 15.72 -19.79 10.52
C ILE A 27 15.02 -20.07 9.19
N PRO A 28 15.51 -21.00 8.35
CA PRO A 28 15.03 -21.17 6.96
C PRO A 28 13.54 -21.52 6.84
N PHE A 29 12.87 -21.75 7.97
CA PHE A 29 11.43 -22.05 8.04
C PHE A 29 10.57 -20.86 8.51
N PHE A 30 11.15 -19.88 9.21
CA PHE A 30 10.41 -18.78 9.80
C PHE A 30 10.90 -17.47 9.18
N GLY A 31 10.04 -16.80 8.42
CA GLY A 31 10.31 -15.45 7.93
C GLY A 31 10.61 -14.49 9.09
N PRO A 32 11.25 -13.35 8.80
CA PRO A 32 11.66 -12.41 9.84
C PRO A 32 10.42 -11.86 10.57
N VAL A 33 10.43 -11.91 11.92
CA VAL A 33 9.33 -11.39 12.76
C VAL A 33 9.17 -9.88 12.55
N VAL A 34 10.30 -9.18 12.51
CA VAL A 34 10.38 -7.78 12.13
C VAL A 34 10.75 -7.71 10.65
N PRO A 35 9.91 -7.14 9.77
CA PRO A 35 10.23 -7.05 8.34
C PRO A 35 11.50 -6.23 8.12
N GLU A 36 12.28 -6.58 7.09
CA GLU A 36 13.61 -6.00 6.81
C GLU A 36 13.59 -4.48 6.57
N ASN A 37 12.42 -3.93 6.27
CA ASN A 37 12.21 -2.51 5.95
C ASN A 37 12.01 -1.62 7.20
N TYR A 38 12.27 -2.14 8.41
CA TYR A 38 11.97 -1.43 9.67
C TYR A 38 12.80 -0.16 9.89
N ASN A 39 13.92 -0.01 9.19
CA ASN A 39 14.84 1.12 9.30
C ASN A 39 14.60 2.22 8.24
N VAL A 40 13.61 2.04 7.36
CA VAL A 40 13.34 2.97 6.25
C VAL A 40 12.55 4.19 6.72
N CYS A 41 11.82 4.08 7.84
CA CYS A 41 10.94 5.14 8.35
C CYS A 41 10.56 4.94 9.82
N PRO A 42 10.07 5.98 10.52
CA PRO A 42 9.51 5.82 11.87
C PRO A 42 8.33 4.83 11.86
N ALA A 43 8.37 3.88 12.79
CA ALA A 43 7.37 2.81 12.89
C ALA A 43 5.95 3.35 13.11
N SER A 44 5.03 3.06 12.18
CA SER A 44 3.61 3.31 12.40
C SER A 44 2.96 2.19 13.22
N TRP A 45 1.70 2.42 13.57
CA TRP A 45 0.78 1.36 13.98
C TRP A 45 0.79 0.18 13.00
N GLY A 46 1.05 0.48 11.73
CA GLY A 46 1.14 -0.49 10.66
C GLY A 46 2.20 -1.56 10.88
N LEU A 47 3.41 -1.10 11.20
CA LEU A 47 4.53 -1.98 11.48
C LEU A 47 4.31 -2.80 12.76
N LEU A 48 3.76 -2.20 13.81
CA LEU A 48 3.50 -2.89 15.09
C LEU A 48 2.56 -4.09 14.91
N ILE A 49 1.44 -3.86 14.23
CA ILE A 49 0.44 -4.88 13.95
C ILE A 49 0.99 -5.97 13.02
N THR A 50 1.83 -5.60 12.04
CA THR A 50 2.53 -6.56 11.17
C THR A 50 3.45 -7.48 12.00
N VAL A 51 4.23 -6.91 12.92
CA VAL A 51 5.09 -7.67 13.83
C VAL A 51 4.26 -8.60 14.72
N ILE A 52 3.12 -8.15 15.23
CA ILE A 52 2.20 -8.99 16.02
C ILE A 52 1.68 -10.16 15.18
N ASN A 53 1.28 -9.93 13.93
CA ASN A 53 0.79 -11.01 13.06
C ASN A 53 1.88 -12.02 12.72
N ASN A 54 3.11 -11.56 12.44
CA ASN A 54 4.26 -12.42 12.21
C ASN A 54 4.61 -13.23 13.47
N LEU A 55 4.48 -12.62 14.65
CA LEU A 55 4.70 -13.29 15.94
C LEU A 55 3.64 -14.38 16.20
N ILE A 56 2.35 -14.09 15.95
CA ILE A 56 1.28 -15.08 16.07
C ILE A 56 1.53 -16.24 15.10
N SER A 57 1.88 -15.94 13.85
CA SER A 57 2.19 -16.94 12.83
C SER A 57 3.39 -17.81 13.23
N LEU A 58 4.43 -17.20 13.80
CA LEU A 58 5.58 -17.91 14.36
C LEU A 58 5.15 -18.88 15.48
N LEU A 59 4.36 -18.42 16.44
CA LEU A 59 3.92 -19.22 17.58
C LEU A 59 3.05 -20.41 17.15
N ILE A 60 2.11 -20.20 16.22
CA ILE A 60 1.27 -21.27 15.67
C ILE A 60 2.14 -22.28 14.91
N THR A 61 3.08 -21.80 14.09
CA THR A 61 3.96 -22.67 13.32
C THR A 61 4.87 -23.48 14.24
N LEU A 62 5.43 -22.88 15.30
CA LEU A 62 6.21 -23.59 16.31
C LEU A 62 5.37 -24.68 17.02
N ALA A 63 4.14 -24.33 17.39
CA ALA A 63 3.22 -25.29 18.02
C ALA A 63 2.88 -26.47 17.10
N ILE A 64 2.62 -26.23 15.82
CA ILE A 64 2.19 -27.26 14.86
C ILE A 64 3.37 -28.07 14.30
N VAL A 65 4.52 -27.43 14.04
CA VAL A 65 5.67 -28.06 13.37
C VAL A 65 6.62 -28.71 14.37
N LEU A 66 6.80 -28.16 15.57
CA LEU A 66 7.69 -28.72 16.58
C LEU A 66 6.95 -29.44 17.69
N VAL A 67 6.00 -28.77 18.35
CA VAL A 67 5.39 -29.32 19.58
C VAL A 67 4.43 -30.47 19.28
N ALA A 68 3.54 -30.30 18.30
CA ALA A 68 2.54 -31.31 17.97
C ALA A 68 3.15 -32.65 17.50
N PRO A 69 4.14 -32.71 16.59
CA PRO A 69 4.71 -33.97 16.15
C PRO A 69 5.47 -34.68 17.26
N LEU A 70 6.16 -33.95 18.14
CA LEU A 70 6.83 -34.52 19.31
C LEU A 70 5.83 -35.17 20.27
N MET A 71 4.70 -34.51 20.54
CA MET A 71 3.66 -35.05 21.43
C MET A 71 2.93 -36.25 20.81
N ILE A 72 2.68 -36.22 19.50
CA ILE A 72 2.10 -37.35 18.76
C ILE A 72 3.07 -38.52 18.73
N ALA A 73 4.36 -38.28 18.44
CA ALA A 73 5.39 -39.31 18.46
C ALA A 73 5.56 -39.93 19.86
N TRP A 74 5.53 -39.11 20.91
CA TRP A 74 5.58 -39.60 22.30
C TRP A 74 4.36 -40.46 22.65
N SER A 75 3.17 -40.05 22.21
CA SER A 75 1.97 -40.87 22.36
C SER A 75 2.08 -42.20 21.60
N GLY A 76 2.59 -42.17 20.37
CA GLY A 76 2.83 -43.37 19.54
C GLY A 76 3.82 -44.32 20.20
N PHE A 77 4.94 -43.79 20.71
CA PHE A 77 5.93 -44.56 21.47
C PHE A 77 5.30 -45.25 22.69
N LEU A 78 4.52 -44.50 23.47
CA LEU A 78 3.87 -45.02 24.69
C LEU A 78 2.85 -46.13 24.37
N PHE A 79 2.24 -46.09 23.17
CA PHE A 79 1.39 -47.15 22.63
C PHE A 79 2.16 -48.43 22.30
N VAL A 80 3.36 -48.32 21.70
CA VAL A 80 4.19 -49.47 21.30
C VAL A 80 4.82 -50.14 22.51
N VAL A 81 5.32 -49.38 23.48
CA VAL A 81 6.01 -49.95 24.66
C VAL A 81 5.07 -50.51 25.72
N ASN A 82 3.76 -50.24 25.65
CA ASN A 82 2.75 -50.75 26.60
C ASN A 82 1.64 -51.58 25.93
N PRO A 83 1.95 -52.71 25.28
CA PRO A 83 0.97 -53.46 24.48
C PRO A 83 -0.12 -54.16 25.33
N VAL A 84 0.17 -54.51 26.58
CA VAL A 84 -0.75 -55.25 27.48
C VAL A 84 -1.21 -54.45 28.70
N ASN A 85 -0.57 -53.31 29.00
CA ASN A 85 -0.96 -52.48 30.13
C ASN A 85 -2.09 -51.51 29.72
N ALA A 86 -3.30 -51.78 30.20
CA ALA A 86 -4.48 -50.94 29.95
C ALA A 86 -4.29 -49.49 30.42
N SER A 87 -3.57 -49.28 31.52
CA SER A 87 -3.27 -47.94 32.06
C SER A 87 -2.36 -47.13 31.13
N GLY A 88 -1.33 -47.79 30.57
CA GLY A 88 -0.42 -47.16 29.60
C GLY A 88 -1.14 -46.73 28.31
N LYS A 89 -2.03 -47.58 27.77
CA LYS A 89 -2.84 -47.23 26.60
C LYS A 89 -3.81 -46.07 26.86
N ALA A 90 -4.42 -46.03 28.04
CA ALA A 90 -5.30 -44.93 28.43
C ALA A 90 -4.53 -43.60 28.52
N GLN A 91 -3.31 -43.62 29.07
CA GLN A 91 -2.45 -42.44 29.13
C GLN A 91 -2.04 -41.96 27.74
N ALA A 92 -1.65 -42.86 26.83
CA ALA A 92 -1.30 -42.51 25.46
C ALA A 92 -2.47 -41.86 24.71
N LYS A 93 -3.67 -42.47 24.77
CA LYS A 93 -4.89 -41.89 24.19
C LYS A 93 -5.17 -40.49 24.73
N LYS A 94 -5.04 -40.28 26.04
CA LYS A 94 -5.27 -38.98 26.66
C LYS A 94 -4.33 -37.91 26.14
N ILE A 95 -3.04 -38.23 25.98
CA ILE A 95 -2.06 -37.30 25.40
C ILE A 95 -2.45 -36.96 23.96
N LEU A 96 -2.74 -37.97 23.14
CA LEU A 96 -3.13 -37.78 21.75
C LEU A 96 -4.38 -36.91 21.60
N THR A 97 -5.45 -37.21 22.33
CA THR A 97 -6.70 -36.45 22.27
C THR A 97 -6.50 -35.02 22.76
N ASN A 98 -5.74 -34.82 23.83
CA ASN A 98 -5.46 -33.48 24.35
C ASN A 98 -4.63 -32.65 23.35
N THR A 99 -3.66 -33.27 22.68
CA THR A 99 -2.87 -32.61 21.64
C THR A 99 -3.74 -32.22 20.44
N ILE A 100 -4.61 -33.12 19.95
CA ILE A 100 -5.52 -32.82 18.84
C ILE A 100 -6.48 -31.70 19.22
N VAL A 101 -7.11 -31.78 20.39
CA VAL A 101 -8.03 -30.74 20.88
C VAL A 101 -7.31 -29.40 21.05
N GLY A 102 -6.08 -29.40 21.55
CA GLY A 102 -5.25 -28.21 21.66
C GLY A 102 -4.98 -27.54 20.31
N ILE A 103 -4.65 -28.33 19.28
CA ILE A 103 -4.44 -27.83 17.91
C ILE A 103 -5.74 -27.22 17.37
N VAL A 104 -6.87 -27.89 17.54
CA VAL A 104 -8.18 -27.40 17.09
C VAL A 104 -8.55 -26.08 17.77
N ILE A 105 -8.35 -25.97 19.09
CA ILE A 105 -8.64 -24.74 19.84
C ILE A 105 -7.71 -23.60 19.40
N ALA A 106 -6.42 -23.87 19.18
CA ALA A 106 -5.47 -22.86 18.74
C ALA A 106 -5.82 -22.31 17.34
N LEU A 107 -6.14 -23.20 16.40
CA LEU A 107 -6.57 -22.81 15.05
C LEU A 107 -7.92 -22.08 15.06
N ALA A 108 -8.88 -22.55 15.86
CA ALA A 108 -10.19 -21.92 15.99
C ALA A 108 -10.08 -20.52 16.60
N GLY A 109 -9.26 -20.35 17.65
CA GLY A 109 -9.04 -19.04 18.28
C GLY A 109 -8.45 -18.02 17.31
N TRP A 110 -7.46 -18.45 16.50
CA TRP A 110 -6.89 -17.60 15.45
C TRP A 110 -7.95 -17.20 14.40
N LEU A 111 -8.74 -18.17 13.93
CA LEU A 111 -9.76 -17.95 12.90
C LEU A 111 -10.89 -17.02 13.41
N ILE A 112 -11.28 -17.12 14.68
CA ILE A 112 -12.29 -16.23 15.27
C ILE A 112 -11.80 -14.78 15.30
N VAL A 113 -10.56 -14.54 15.74
CA VAL A 113 -9.98 -13.19 15.76
C VAL A 113 -9.89 -12.63 14.33
N ASP A 114 -9.47 -13.47 13.39
CA ASP A 114 -9.40 -13.10 11.98
C ASP A 114 -10.77 -12.72 11.41
N ALA A 115 -11.80 -13.53 11.65
CA ALA A 115 -13.16 -13.26 11.22
C ALA A 115 -13.73 -11.96 11.82
N ILE A 116 -13.52 -11.71 13.11
CA ILE A 116 -13.99 -10.48 13.77
C ILE A 116 -13.33 -9.25 13.14
N MET A 117 -12.01 -9.29 12.95
CA MET A 117 -11.27 -8.15 12.40
C MET A 117 -11.64 -7.89 10.93
N VAL A 118 -11.88 -8.93 10.13
CA VAL A 118 -12.37 -8.80 8.75
C VAL A 118 -13.72 -8.07 8.69
N VAL A 119 -14.66 -8.43 9.56
CA VAL A 119 -16.00 -7.80 9.58
C VAL A 119 -15.93 -6.34 10.04
N LEU A 120 -15.07 -6.01 10.99
CA LEU A 120 -14.96 -4.65 11.53
C LEU A 120 -14.23 -3.68 10.58
N TYR A 121 -13.24 -4.16 9.84
CA TYR A 121 -12.36 -3.29 9.04
C TYR A 121 -12.65 -3.30 7.54
N ASN A 122 -13.53 -4.16 7.03
CA ASN A 122 -13.89 -4.18 5.62
C ASN A 122 -15.16 -3.33 5.34
N PRO A 123 -15.05 -2.15 4.69
CA PRO A 123 -16.22 -1.36 4.32
C PRO A 123 -17.14 -2.09 3.32
N SER A 124 -16.62 -3.09 2.59
CA SER A 124 -17.39 -3.93 1.67
C SER A 124 -18.13 -5.08 2.37
N ALA A 125 -17.82 -5.39 3.64
CA ALA A 125 -18.59 -6.34 4.44
C ALA A 125 -20.01 -5.81 4.73
N GLN A 126 -20.23 -4.49 4.66
CA GLN A 126 -21.56 -3.88 4.72
C GLN A 126 -22.39 -4.07 3.45
N SER A 127 -21.79 -4.53 2.34
CA SER A 127 -22.45 -4.67 1.03
C SER A 127 -22.82 -6.12 0.67
N GLY A 128 -22.62 -7.08 1.58
CA GLY A 128 -22.99 -8.50 1.37
C GLY A 128 -22.07 -9.29 0.43
N THR A 129 -20.96 -8.70 -0.03
CA THR A 129 -19.97 -9.38 -0.87
C THR A 129 -18.88 -10.01 0.00
N THR A 130 -18.83 -11.34 0.07
CA THR A 130 -17.85 -12.07 0.87
C THR A 130 -16.46 -12.01 0.23
N VAL A 131 -15.64 -11.06 0.66
CA VAL A 131 -14.20 -11.08 0.38
C VAL A 131 -13.52 -11.90 1.49
N LEU A 132 -13.16 -13.15 1.17
CA LEU A 132 -12.37 -14.03 2.04
C LEU A 132 -10.90 -13.60 1.99
N GLY A 133 -10.54 -12.61 2.80
CA GLY A 133 -9.15 -12.21 3.05
C GLY A 133 -8.83 -12.34 4.53
N THR A 134 -7.55 -12.50 4.88
CA THR A 134 -7.12 -12.41 6.29
C THR A 134 -7.18 -10.96 6.74
N TRP A 135 -7.42 -10.72 8.03
CA TRP A 135 -7.49 -9.35 8.54
C TRP A 135 -6.21 -8.54 8.29
N SER A 136 -5.06 -9.23 8.24
CA SER A 136 -3.77 -8.64 7.91
C SER A 136 -3.74 -7.95 6.54
N SER A 137 -4.52 -8.41 5.55
CA SER A 137 -4.61 -7.78 4.23
C SER A 137 -5.60 -6.61 4.17
N LEU A 138 -6.46 -6.48 5.18
CA LEU A 138 -7.48 -5.41 5.24
C LEU A 138 -6.99 -4.19 6.02
N ILE A 139 -6.05 -4.38 6.96
CA ILE A 139 -5.47 -3.25 7.70
C ILE A 139 -4.43 -2.49 6.85
N TYR A 140 -3.84 -3.11 5.81
CA TYR A 140 -2.89 -2.45 4.91
C TYR A 140 -3.28 -2.58 3.44
N GLY A 141 -3.72 -1.47 2.86
CA GLY A 141 -3.72 -1.28 1.42
C GLY A 141 -2.30 -0.96 0.98
N SER A 142 -1.46 -1.97 0.78
CA SER A 142 -0.05 -1.91 0.34
C SER A 142 0.99 -1.48 1.40
N THR A 143 2.27 -1.72 1.08
CA THR A 143 3.46 -1.58 1.96
C THR A 143 3.77 -0.15 2.43
N SER A 144 3.01 0.85 1.97
CA SER A 144 3.15 2.27 2.33
C SER A 144 2.70 2.62 3.75
N ASP A 145 1.91 1.76 4.40
CA ASP A 145 1.35 2.03 5.73
C ASP A 145 2.25 1.62 6.92
N MET A 146 3.42 0.99 6.66
CA MET A 146 4.38 0.63 7.73
C MET A 146 5.13 1.84 8.30
N CYS A 147 5.11 2.96 7.58
CA CYS A 147 5.72 4.21 7.96
C CYS A 147 4.68 5.12 8.60
N LEU A 148 5.05 5.82 9.69
CA LEU A 148 4.24 6.95 10.11
C LEU A 148 4.23 7.93 8.93
N PRO A 149 3.06 8.31 8.38
CA PRO A 149 3.04 9.46 7.51
C PRO A 149 3.63 10.60 8.34
N GLN A 150 4.68 11.24 7.86
CA GLN A 150 5.02 12.57 8.35
C GLN A 150 3.79 13.41 8.04
N ALA A 151 2.89 13.56 9.02
CA ALA A 151 2.07 14.75 9.08
C ALA A 151 3.10 15.87 9.12
N GLY A 152 3.36 16.49 7.96
CA GLY A 152 4.11 17.72 7.90
C GLY A 152 3.57 18.57 9.04
N ALA A 153 4.50 19.05 9.89
CA ALA A 153 4.19 19.81 11.09
C ALA A 153 2.92 20.63 10.84
N LEU A 154 1.88 20.40 11.67
CA LEU A 154 0.60 21.12 11.64
C LEU A 154 0.82 22.50 11.03
N PRO A 155 0.10 22.90 9.96
CA PRO A 155 0.24 24.24 9.42
C PRO A 155 -0.08 25.21 10.55
N ASN A 156 1.00 25.76 11.11
CA ASN A 156 1.09 26.79 12.11
C ASN A 156 -0.19 27.00 12.94
N ALA A 157 -0.56 26.04 13.78
CA ALA A 157 -1.59 26.24 14.79
C ALA A 157 -1.00 27.07 15.96
N GLY A 158 -0.77 28.36 15.71
CA GLY A 158 -0.65 29.38 16.76
C GLY A 158 0.67 29.50 17.53
N LEU A 159 1.75 28.82 17.12
CA LEU A 159 3.06 29.05 17.71
C LEU A 159 3.89 29.92 16.76
N ASN A 160 4.13 31.18 17.13
CA ASN A 160 5.02 32.13 16.44
C ASN A 160 6.48 31.65 16.47
N GLN A 161 6.78 30.51 15.85
CA GLN A 161 8.13 30.05 15.62
C GLN A 161 8.50 30.41 14.18
N ALA A 162 9.65 31.07 14.01
CA ALA A 162 10.18 31.35 12.69
C ALA A 162 10.33 30.03 11.91
N PRO A 163 10.07 30.01 10.60
CA PRO A 163 10.28 28.82 9.78
C PRO A 163 11.68 28.27 10.04
N VAL A 164 11.78 26.99 10.40
CA VAL A 164 13.08 26.35 10.54
C VAL A 164 13.65 26.16 9.13
N THR A 165 14.31 27.19 8.61
CA THR A 165 15.11 27.12 7.39
C THR A 165 16.40 26.38 7.72
N GLY A 166 16.66 25.26 7.03
CA GLY A 166 17.90 24.50 7.16
C GLY A 166 17.74 23.00 7.40
N MET A 167 16.52 22.49 7.58
CA MET A 167 16.28 21.04 7.52
C MET A 167 15.87 20.65 6.11
N THR A 168 16.86 20.33 5.28
CA THR A 168 16.66 19.56 4.05
C THR A 168 16.17 18.19 4.47
N ALA A 169 14.89 17.89 4.23
CA ALA A 169 14.40 16.53 4.37
C ALA A 169 15.19 15.65 3.39
N THR A 170 16.12 14.85 3.91
CA THR A 170 16.64 13.67 3.23
C THR A 170 15.57 12.58 3.22
N GLY A 171 14.37 12.90 2.73
CA GLY A 171 13.65 11.90 1.95
C GLY A 171 14.58 11.58 0.80
N GLY A 172 15.00 10.32 0.66
CA GLY A 172 15.91 9.92 -0.40
C GLY A 172 15.45 10.57 -1.70
N ALA A 173 16.34 11.32 -2.34
CA ALA A 173 16.03 11.98 -3.61
C ALA A 173 15.35 10.93 -4.48
N LEU A 174 14.12 11.22 -4.91
CA LEU A 174 13.48 10.39 -5.91
C LEU A 174 14.49 10.26 -7.04
N SER A 175 14.70 9.04 -7.56
CA SER A 175 15.60 8.84 -8.68
C SER A 175 15.03 9.58 -9.88
N THR A 176 15.37 10.86 -10.04
CA THR A 176 14.96 11.73 -11.15
C THR A 176 15.47 11.22 -12.50
N SER A 177 16.18 10.10 -12.51
CA SER A 177 16.55 9.35 -13.71
C SER A 177 15.31 9.01 -14.52
N ILE A 178 15.12 9.73 -15.60
CA ILE A 178 14.12 9.47 -16.63
C ILE A 178 14.19 8.00 -17.12
N SER A 179 13.02 7.39 -17.34
CA SER A 179 12.92 6.03 -17.91
C SER A 179 13.29 6.03 -19.39
N THR A 180 13.95 4.97 -19.84
CA THR A 180 14.21 4.70 -21.26
C THR A 180 13.31 3.60 -21.82
N ALA A 181 12.45 3.00 -20.98
CA ALA A 181 11.55 1.92 -21.39
C ALA A 181 10.50 2.44 -22.39
N PRO A 182 10.33 1.84 -23.57
CA PRO A 182 9.31 2.24 -24.53
C PRO A 182 7.90 2.10 -23.95
N GLY A 183 7.04 3.10 -24.17
CA GLY A 183 5.66 3.10 -23.68
C GLY A 183 5.49 3.46 -22.21
N ASP A 184 6.59 3.64 -21.47
CA ASP A 184 6.55 4.08 -20.07
C ASP A 184 6.21 5.59 -19.99
N PRO A 185 5.26 6.02 -19.14
CA PRO A 185 4.94 7.45 -18.97
C PRO A 185 6.10 8.31 -18.45
N CYS A 186 7.09 7.68 -17.81
CA CYS A 186 8.31 8.35 -17.36
C CYS A 186 9.40 8.40 -18.44
N ASN A 187 9.09 8.02 -19.68
CA ASN A 187 9.98 8.16 -20.82
C ASN A 187 9.54 9.34 -21.71
N PRO A 188 10.37 10.40 -21.88
CA PRO A 188 10.09 11.54 -22.74
C PRO A 188 9.79 11.15 -24.18
N ALA A 189 10.38 10.06 -24.68
CA ALA A 189 10.08 9.58 -26.03
C ALA A 189 8.62 9.12 -26.15
N THR A 190 8.05 8.51 -25.10
CA THR A 190 6.62 8.18 -25.04
C THR A 190 5.77 9.44 -25.10
N ILE A 191 6.18 10.51 -24.40
CA ILE A 191 5.46 11.78 -24.35
C ILE A 191 5.51 12.50 -25.69
N VAL A 192 6.69 12.56 -26.31
CA VAL A 192 6.89 13.17 -27.64
C VAL A 192 6.11 12.40 -28.71
N ALA A 193 6.02 11.07 -28.60
CA ALA A 193 5.20 10.25 -29.49
C ALA A 193 3.69 10.49 -29.30
N ALA A 194 3.26 10.76 -28.06
CA ALA A 194 1.86 11.03 -27.73
C ALA A 194 1.41 12.46 -28.06
N VAL A 195 2.32 13.43 -27.99
CA VAL A 195 2.01 14.86 -28.15
C VAL A 195 2.90 15.48 -29.23
N PRO A 196 2.41 15.53 -30.48
CA PRO A 196 3.12 16.21 -31.55
C PRO A 196 3.35 17.68 -31.15
N ASN A 197 4.60 18.13 -31.20
CA ASN A 197 5.07 19.49 -30.86
C ASN A 197 5.29 19.81 -29.36
N VAL A 198 5.28 18.83 -28.46
CA VAL A 198 5.78 19.07 -27.10
C VAL A 198 7.28 19.38 -27.12
N SER A 199 7.72 20.41 -26.39
CA SER A 199 9.16 20.68 -26.26
C SER A 199 9.84 19.55 -25.49
N ILE A 200 11.10 19.24 -25.84
CA ILE A 200 11.85 18.20 -25.13
C ILE A 200 12.01 18.54 -23.63
N THR A 201 12.13 19.83 -23.31
CA THR A 201 12.14 20.35 -21.94
C THR A 201 10.85 19.98 -21.21
N ASN A 202 9.69 20.24 -21.79
CA ASN A 202 8.39 19.88 -21.19
C ASN A 202 8.23 18.36 -21.10
N ALA A 203 8.68 17.60 -22.09
CA ALA A 203 8.65 16.15 -22.04
C ALA A 203 9.53 15.60 -20.90
N ASN A 204 10.72 16.16 -20.68
CA ASN A 204 11.58 15.77 -19.57
C ASN A 204 10.97 16.13 -18.21
N LEU A 205 10.38 17.33 -18.08
CA LEU A 205 9.68 17.75 -16.87
C LEU A 205 8.50 16.85 -16.55
N LEU A 206 7.68 16.53 -17.55
CA LEU A 206 6.54 15.61 -17.39
C LEU A 206 6.98 14.18 -17.08
N ALA A 207 8.05 13.69 -17.70
CA ALA A 207 8.62 12.37 -17.40
C ALA A 207 9.11 12.29 -15.94
N CYS A 208 9.76 13.34 -15.44
CA CYS A 208 10.21 13.44 -14.06
C CYS A 208 9.02 13.50 -13.08
N ILE A 209 8.03 14.36 -13.35
CA ILE A 209 6.88 14.53 -12.44
C ILE A 209 6.05 13.25 -12.34
N ALA A 210 5.92 12.50 -13.43
CA ALA A 210 5.19 11.23 -13.45
C ALA A 210 5.78 10.18 -12.48
N GLN A 211 7.09 10.22 -12.18
CA GLN A 211 7.71 9.32 -11.22
C GLN A 211 7.19 9.59 -9.82
N GLY A 212 7.16 10.86 -9.43
CA GLY A 212 6.71 11.30 -8.12
C GLY A 212 5.20 11.21 -7.94
N GLU A 213 4.45 11.62 -8.94
CA GLU A 213 2.98 11.73 -8.89
C GLU A 213 2.26 10.38 -8.98
N SER A 214 2.82 9.44 -9.75
CA SER A 214 2.08 8.20 -10.05
C SER A 214 2.94 6.95 -10.16
N THR A 215 4.24 7.05 -9.87
CA THR A 215 5.24 6.01 -10.19
C THR A 215 5.07 5.53 -11.62
N CYS A 216 5.02 6.48 -12.56
CA CYS A 216 4.85 6.21 -13.99
C CYS A 216 3.53 5.51 -14.34
N GLY A 217 2.44 5.85 -13.63
CA GLY A 217 1.11 5.25 -13.81
C GLY A 217 0.96 3.84 -13.24
N ARG A 218 1.90 3.37 -12.41
CA ARG A 218 1.93 1.99 -11.89
C ARG A 218 1.21 1.78 -10.56
N ILE A 219 0.84 2.86 -9.85
CA ILE A 219 0.29 2.76 -8.49
C ILE A 219 -1.09 2.09 -8.46
N ASN A 220 -1.94 2.18 -9.50
CA ASN A 220 -3.23 1.48 -9.56
C ASN A 220 -3.71 1.26 -11.02
N PRO A 221 -3.44 0.13 -11.69
CA PRO A 221 -3.98 -0.10 -13.03
C PRO A 221 -5.51 -0.25 -13.01
N PRO A 222 -6.25 0.30 -13.99
CA PRO A 222 -5.76 0.92 -15.24
C PRO A 222 -5.46 2.42 -15.16
N TYR A 223 -5.59 3.08 -14.00
CA TYR A 223 -5.27 4.49 -13.81
C TYR A 223 -4.95 4.85 -12.33
N THR A 224 -3.85 5.58 -12.10
CA THR A 224 -3.57 6.13 -10.77
C THR A 224 -4.52 7.29 -10.46
N LEU A 225 -5.21 7.23 -9.32
CA LEU A 225 -6.08 8.31 -8.84
C LEU A 225 -5.50 8.94 -7.58
N ASN A 226 -5.60 10.26 -7.52
CA ASN A 226 -5.40 11.01 -6.29
C ASN A 226 -6.63 11.89 -6.02
N TYR A 227 -7.17 11.76 -4.81
CA TYR A 227 -8.36 12.46 -4.37
C TYR A 227 -8.00 13.48 -3.29
N SER A 228 -8.24 14.75 -3.58
CA SER A 228 -8.23 15.78 -2.55
C SER A 228 -9.66 16.06 -2.10
N TRP A 229 -9.99 15.57 -0.91
CA TRP A 229 -11.23 15.90 -0.18
C TRP A 229 -11.12 17.25 0.53
N ASN A 230 -9.91 17.81 0.59
CA ASN A 230 -9.65 19.04 1.32
C ASN A 230 -9.93 20.24 0.42
N LYS A 231 -11.07 20.90 0.69
CA LYS A 231 -11.55 22.10 -0.01
C LYS A 231 -10.47 23.18 -0.17
N ASP A 232 -9.54 23.30 0.77
CA ASP A 232 -8.58 24.40 0.80
C ASP A 232 -7.40 24.25 -0.18
N ALA A 233 -7.16 23.04 -0.71
CA ALA A 233 -6.12 22.80 -1.73
C ALA A 233 -6.61 23.03 -3.18
N GLY A 234 -7.93 23.08 -3.40
CA GLY A 234 -8.56 23.15 -4.72
C GLY A 234 -9.37 24.42 -4.97
N LYS A 235 -8.90 25.58 -4.48
CA LYS A 235 -9.65 26.86 -4.52
C LYS A 235 -11.05 26.78 -3.86
N GLY A 236 -11.21 25.93 -2.83
CA GLY A 236 -12.47 25.74 -2.11
C GLY A 236 -13.28 24.50 -2.50
N LYS A 237 -12.79 23.63 -3.40
CA LYS A 237 -13.52 22.46 -3.91
C LYS A 237 -12.71 21.17 -3.81
N ALA A 238 -13.42 20.04 -3.71
CA ALA A 238 -12.81 18.73 -3.87
C ALA A 238 -12.24 18.57 -5.28
N SER A 239 -11.21 17.74 -5.43
CA SER A 239 -10.49 17.59 -6.69
C SER A 239 -10.05 16.16 -6.90
N THR A 240 -10.12 15.70 -8.15
CA THR A 240 -9.67 14.36 -8.56
C THR A 240 -8.63 14.51 -9.65
N ALA A 241 -7.41 14.08 -9.36
CA ALA A 241 -6.32 13.91 -10.33
C ALA A 241 -6.31 12.45 -10.83
N ALA A 242 -5.97 12.28 -12.10
CA ALA A 242 -5.93 10.95 -12.71
C ALA A 242 -4.80 10.80 -13.74
N GLY A 243 -4.31 9.56 -13.89
CA GLY A 243 -3.33 9.19 -14.91
C GLY A 243 -1.88 9.35 -14.46
N ALA A 244 -0.93 9.21 -15.39
CA ALA A 244 0.48 9.24 -15.06
C ALA A 244 0.98 10.62 -14.57
N TYR A 245 0.35 11.69 -15.05
CA TYR A 245 0.75 13.08 -14.77
C TYR A 245 -0.19 13.80 -13.81
N GLN A 246 -1.12 13.06 -13.17
CA GLN A 246 -2.05 13.55 -12.15
C GLN A 246 -2.75 14.88 -12.50
N VAL A 247 -3.20 15.01 -13.75
CA VAL A 247 -3.96 16.19 -14.19
C VAL A 247 -5.37 16.14 -13.59
N LEU A 248 -5.86 17.29 -13.09
CA LEU A 248 -7.19 17.40 -12.49
C LEU A 248 -8.31 17.25 -13.52
N LEU A 249 -9.17 16.24 -13.33
CA LEU A 249 -10.28 15.91 -14.23
C LEU A 249 -11.33 17.03 -14.31
N SER A 250 -11.64 17.67 -13.18
CA SER A 250 -12.67 18.73 -13.12
C SER A 250 -12.12 20.08 -13.56
N SER A 251 -11.03 20.54 -12.94
CA SER A 251 -10.51 21.90 -13.13
C SER A 251 -9.82 22.10 -14.48
N ASN A 252 -9.20 21.04 -15.02
CA ASN A 252 -8.51 21.07 -16.31
C ASN A 252 -9.26 20.23 -17.36
N HIS A 253 -10.58 20.11 -17.22
CA HIS A 253 -11.42 19.26 -18.08
C HIS A 253 -11.24 19.55 -19.58
N THR A 254 -11.00 20.80 -19.96
CA THR A 254 -10.76 21.20 -21.36
C THR A 254 -9.52 20.55 -21.97
N CYS A 255 -8.51 20.21 -21.17
CA CYS A 255 -7.31 19.54 -21.66
C CYS A 255 -7.54 18.07 -22.04
N TYR A 256 -8.65 17.47 -21.62
CA TYR A 256 -9.06 16.13 -22.02
C TYR A 256 -9.89 16.12 -23.31
N GLU A 257 -10.16 17.27 -23.92
CA GLU A 257 -11.01 17.42 -25.10
C GLU A 257 -10.18 17.32 -26.38
N ASN A 258 -9.55 16.16 -26.59
CA ASN A 258 -8.67 15.90 -27.72
C ASN A 258 -8.84 14.47 -28.25
N ALA A 259 -8.38 14.23 -29.48
CA ALA A 259 -8.58 12.95 -30.18
C ALA A 259 -7.98 11.73 -29.44
N ALA A 260 -6.84 11.89 -28.77
CA ALA A 260 -6.25 10.80 -27.99
C ALA A 260 -7.13 10.42 -26.80
N CYS A 261 -7.71 11.41 -26.12
CA CYS A 261 -8.64 11.20 -25.02
C CYS A 261 -9.99 10.66 -25.46
N TYR A 262 -10.54 11.09 -26.60
CA TYR A 262 -11.75 10.49 -27.15
C TYR A 262 -11.55 9.01 -27.50
N THR A 263 -10.44 8.68 -28.15
CA THR A 263 -10.08 7.29 -28.48
C THR A 263 -9.96 6.45 -27.20
N ALA A 264 -9.26 6.97 -26.18
CA ALA A 264 -9.07 6.28 -24.91
C ALA A 264 -10.37 6.11 -24.09
N ALA A 265 -11.33 7.03 -24.24
CA ALA A 265 -12.65 6.96 -23.64
C ALA A 265 -13.63 6.04 -24.40
N GLY A 266 -13.26 5.53 -25.59
CA GLY A 266 -14.18 4.81 -26.47
C GLY A 266 -15.24 5.71 -27.13
N LEU A 267 -14.93 7.00 -27.31
CA LEU A 267 -15.80 7.98 -27.94
C LEU A 267 -15.38 8.25 -29.40
N PRO A 268 -16.33 8.70 -30.25
CA PRO A 268 -16.01 9.19 -31.60
C PRO A 268 -14.96 10.31 -31.57
N THR A 269 -13.97 10.22 -32.46
CA THR A 269 -12.88 11.20 -32.57
C THR A 269 -13.26 12.44 -33.37
N ASP A 270 -14.44 12.44 -33.98
CA ASP A 270 -15.02 13.56 -34.75
C ASP A 270 -15.52 14.71 -33.86
N GLY A 271 -15.49 14.53 -32.53
CA GLY A 271 -15.96 15.53 -31.57
C GLY A 271 -17.48 15.62 -31.46
N SER A 272 -18.22 14.71 -32.12
CA SER A 272 -19.69 14.65 -32.03
C SER A 272 -20.17 14.37 -30.61
N VAL A 273 -19.34 13.70 -29.79
CA VAL A 273 -19.58 13.47 -28.37
C VAL A 273 -18.36 13.95 -27.58
N ARG A 274 -18.59 14.91 -26.68
CA ARG A 274 -17.55 15.43 -25.79
C ARG A 274 -17.36 14.54 -24.57
N LEU A 275 -16.13 14.45 -24.09
CA LEU A 275 -15.82 13.70 -22.88
C LEU A 275 -16.38 14.43 -21.64
N ASP A 276 -16.25 15.75 -21.63
CA ASP A 276 -16.85 16.71 -20.70
C ASP A 276 -16.70 16.28 -19.23
N CYS A 277 -15.44 16.10 -18.81
CA CYS A 277 -15.13 15.63 -17.46
C CYS A 277 -15.67 16.51 -16.35
N GLN A 278 -16.00 17.77 -16.63
CA GLN A 278 -16.63 18.65 -15.65
C GLN A 278 -18.00 18.14 -15.20
N LYS A 279 -18.79 17.51 -16.08
CA LYS A 279 -20.11 16.94 -15.74
C LYS A 279 -20.03 15.71 -14.84
N ALA A 280 -18.84 15.11 -14.70
CA ALA A 280 -18.60 14.02 -13.79
C ALA A 280 -18.47 14.47 -12.33
N PHE A 281 -18.58 15.78 -12.04
CA PHE A 281 -18.42 16.35 -10.71
C PHE A 281 -19.59 17.25 -10.34
N ASP A 282 -19.90 17.32 -9.05
CA ASP A 282 -20.90 18.23 -8.51
C ASP A 282 -20.36 19.67 -8.37
N ALA A 283 -21.21 20.59 -7.90
CA ALA A 283 -20.82 21.98 -7.69
C ALA A 283 -19.65 22.17 -6.71
N ASN A 284 -19.42 21.19 -5.81
CA ASN A 284 -18.36 21.17 -4.81
C ASN A 284 -17.12 20.39 -5.28
N GLY A 285 -17.12 19.85 -6.51
CA GLY A 285 -16.02 19.08 -7.08
C GLY A 285 -15.98 17.61 -6.65
N PHE A 286 -17.03 17.10 -6.01
CA PHE A 286 -17.13 15.68 -5.67
C PHE A 286 -17.51 14.86 -6.90
N PRO A 287 -16.89 13.69 -7.12
CA PRO A 287 -17.22 12.83 -8.24
C PRO A 287 -18.65 12.30 -8.12
N ILE A 288 -19.43 12.46 -9.19
CA ILE A 288 -20.77 11.88 -9.33
C ILE A 288 -20.63 10.55 -10.07
N SER A 289 -21.20 9.48 -9.53
CA SER A 289 -21.19 8.18 -10.20
C SER A 289 -21.93 8.24 -11.54
N GLY A 290 -21.30 7.77 -12.62
CA GLY A 290 -21.92 7.73 -13.94
C GLY A 290 -20.92 7.40 -15.05
N THR A 291 -21.44 7.27 -16.27
CA THR A 291 -20.64 6.94 -17.47
C THR A 291 -19.60 8.02 -17.78
N ALA A 292 -19.92 9.30 -17.56
CA ALA A 292 -18.99 10.40 -17.76
C ALA A 292 -17.73 10.26 -16.89
N LEU A 293 -17.88 9.95 -15.59
CA LEU A 293 -16.74 9.76 -14.70
C LEU A 293 -15.89 8.55 -15.13
N THR A 294 -16.53 7.45 -15.48
CA THR A 294 -15.84 6.24 -15.96
C THR A 294 -15.05 6.53 -17.25
N ASN A 295 -15.66 7.22 -18.22
CA ASN A 295 -15.01 7.58 -19.47
C ASN A 295 -13.81 8.50 -19.23
N CYS A 296 -13.93 9.49 -18.34
CA CYS A 296 -12.84 10.38 -17.97
C CYS A 296 -11.67 9.67 -17.28
N LYS A 297 -11.98 8.74 -16.37
CA LYS A 297 -10.95 7.92 -15.72
C LYS A 297 -10.25 7.00 -16.72
N ASN A 298 -10.99 6.35 -17.61
CA ASN A 298 -10.45 5.51 -18.68
C ASN A 298 -9.56 6.31 -19.63
N ALA A 299 -10.01 7.52 -20.02
CA ALA A 299 -9.21 8.44 -20.83
C ALA A 299 -7.91 8.80 -20.12
N ALA A 300 -7.99 9.25 -18.86
CA ALA A 300 -6.81 9.63 -18.09
C ALA A 300 -5.86 8.46 -17.79
N GLY A 301 -6.35 7.22 -17.76
CA GLY A 301 -5.50 6.02 -17.64
C GLY A 301 -4.65 5.73 -18.86
N ASN A 302 -5.05 6.23 -20.03
CA ASN A 302 -4.27 6.05 -21.24
C ASN A 302 -3.08 7.04 -21.25
N VAL A 303 -1.88 6.51 -21.52
CA VAL A 303 -0.64 7.31 -21.52
C VAL A 303 -0.69 8.43 -22.55
N ALA A 304 -1.25 8.18 -23.74
CA ALA A 304 -1.31 9.19 -24.79
C ALA A 304 -2.27 10.33 -24.42
N CYS A 305 -3.46 10.01 -23.91
CA CYS A 305 -4.41 11.02 -23.44
C CYS A 305 -3.86 11.81 -22.24
N SER A 306 -3.30 11.12 -21.24
CA SER A 306 -2.76 11.80 -20.05
C SER A 306 -1.57 12.70 -20.40
N ALA A 307 -0.68 12.28 -21.30
CA ALA A 307 0.40 13.12 -21.81
C ALA A 307 -0.13 14.35 -22.56
N ALA A 308 -1.13 14.16 -23.42
CA ALA A 308 -1.78 15.27 -24.14
C ALA A 308 -2.44 16.27 -23.19
N ALA A 309 -3.14 15.78 -22.16
CA ALA A 309 -3.77 16.62 -21.15
C ALA A 309 -2.73 17.41 -20.35
N ALA A 310 -1.61 16.77 -19.96
CA ALA A 310 -0.53 17.43 -19.22
C ALA A 310 0.20 18.47 -20.09
N ALA A 311 0.47 18.16 -21.35
CA ALA A 311 1.07 19.12 -22.28
C ALA A 311 0.14 20.32 -22.55
N CYS A 312 -1.18 20.08 -22.68
CA CYS A 312 -2.17 21.15 -22.75
C CYS A 312 -2.11 22.06 -21.51
N LEU A 313 -1.99 21.48 -20.32
CA LEU A 313 -1.86 22.25 -19.08
C LEU A 313 -0.64 23.18 -19.12
N LEU A 314 0.51 22.67 -19.55
CA LEU A 314 1.75 23.45 -19.68
C LEU A 314 1.71 24.54 -20.77
N ASN A 315 0.77 24.46 -21.71
CA ASN A 315 0.52 25.54 -22.68
C ASN A 315 -0.32 26.67 -22.08
N THR A 316 -1.07 26.41 -21.00
CA THR A 316 -1.95 27.39 -20.36
C THR A 316 -1.32 28.06 -19.14
N GLN A 317 -0.33 27.44 -18.52
CA GLN A 317 0.35 27.93 -17.33
C GLN A 317 1.76 27.34 -17.21
N SER A 318 2.63 27.99 -16.41
CA SER A 318 3.98 27.48 -16.19
C SER A 318 3.98 26.13 -15.46
N PHE A 319 5.07 25.37 -15.60
CA PHE A 319 5.25 24.10 -14.89
C PHE A 319 5.10 24.26 -13.37
N GLN A 320 5.65 25.33 -12.80
CA GLN A 320 5.51 25.61 -11.37
C GLN A 320 4.08 25.91 -10.95
N ALA A 321 3.29 26.57 -11.81
CA ALA A 321 1.89 26.84 -11.51
C ALA A 321 1.05 25.56 -11.64
N ALA A 322 1.37 24.70 -12.62
CA ALA A 322 0.67 23.44 -12.85
C ALA A 322 0.88 22.42 -11.74
N TYR A 323 2.08 22.36 -11.17
CA TYR A 323 2.48 21.40 -10.15
C TYR A 323 2.89 22.08 -8.85
N ALA A 324 2.29 23.23 -8.53
CA ALA A 324 2.67 24.07 -7.38
C ALA A 324 2.57 23.35 -6.03
N THR A 325 1.64 22.39 -5.92
CA THR A 325 1.41 21.58 -4.72
C THR A 325 2.19 20.28 -4.70
N ASP A 326 2.90 19.96 -5.79
CA ASP A 326 3.71 18.77 -5.88
C ASP A 326 5.07 19.01 -5.21
N GLN A 327 5.42 18.12 -4.28
CA GLN A 327 6.70 18.10 -3.59
C GLN A 327 7.91 17.88 -4.52
N TYR A 328 7.70 17.26 -5.68
CA TYR A 328 8.75 16.93 -6.66
C TYR A 328 8.94 18.02 -7.74
N MET A 329 8.05 19.01 -7.79
CA MET A 329 8.09 20.06 -8.81
C MET A 329 9.44 20.79 -8.83
N LEU A 330 9.95 21.19 -7.66
CA LEU A 330 11.22 21.93 -7.57
C LEU A 330 12.42 21.08 -8.02
N SER A 331 12.46 19.79 -7.66
CA SER A 331 13.54 18.89 -8.08
C SER A 331 13.51 18.65 -9.60
N CYS A 332 12.33 18.39 -10.17
CA CYS A 332 12.19 18.19 -11.61
C CYS A 332 12.53 19.46 -12.38
N GLN A 333 12.08 20.62 -11.88
CA GLN A 333 12.42 21.89 -12.49
C GLN A 333 13.92 22.20 -12.41
N SER A 334 14.57 22.00 -11.27
CA SER A 334 16.01 22.28 -11.14
C SER A 334 16.86 21.43 -12.09
N GLN A 335 16.38 20.25 -12.47
CA GLN A 335 17.13 19.30 -13.28
C GLN A 335 16.81 19.39 -14.77
N TYR A 336 15.56 19.73 -15.11
CA TYR A 336 15.05 19.68 -16.49
C TYR A 336 14.40 20.98 -16.96
N GLY A 337 14.16 21.95 -16.07
CA GLY A 337 13.70 23.29 -16.41
C GLY A 337 14.88 24.11 -16.89
N GLY A 338 15.05 24.17 -18.21
CA GLY A 338 16.07 25.00 -18.85
C GLY A 338 15.90 26.49 -18.62
#